data_AF-A0A9K3Q678-F1
#
_entry.id   AF-A0A9K3Q678-F1
#
_cell.length_a   1.000
_cell.length_b   1.000
_cell.length_c   1.000
_cell.angle_alpha   90.00
_cell.angle_beta   90.00
_cell.angle_gamma   90.00
#
_symmetry.space_group_name_H-M   'P 1'
#
loop_
_entity.id
_entity.type
_entity.pdbx_description
1 polymer ?
#
loop_
_entity_poly.entity_id
_entity_poly.type
_entity_poly.pdbx_seq_one_letter_code
_entity_poly.pdbx_strand_id
1 'polypeptide(L)'
;MNYVCMLLVVLLAFCSTFTTADTVAETSSSVSSFQTLPESVITAAATTTTATRTTTSQHRQAQAETNYEPWANGTPVYWQFPGEGWWRGFIVHFSSADALYTIEWEDGSKDYYPYDDEQVDQMVAYAQNDPNVNGAGAAAVTDAPTDSPTEEATDDVGVFPLGTPVGDQEDDGEWYVGTIIHYSEGTYTVRWDGSDGETERFSAGPTLNQMVADAEEAAAAIAARPATSAPTDIPVDTPTTEVWPVGTRVAEFEEGQWWFGEIKGYNGEAYFILWDDKEVEEDTDMELVNQMVADAKTQEALDKQTEMAMKGGHYAVGTPVYDDSDDDDDVYDGVVESYYRGNYAIRWSDGSVDTYREGPEMDAIVANAARNSAIDDDDDDDDDGMSPAGIIALSLVSVVVVIFGTCVVLALYKKKQLRASIDKNAALEEPREENIVSYRDEPADDTPKIV
;
A
#
# COMPACT_ATOMS: atom_id res chain seq x y z
N MET A 1 -46.19 -2.31 -13.57
CA MET A 1 -45.46 -2.97 -14.68
C MET A 1 -45.26 -2.08 -15.92
N ASN A 2 -46.22 -1.22 -16.31
CA ASN A 2 -46.07 -0.37 -17.51
C ASN A 2 -45.09 0.83 -17.36
N TYR A 3 -44.91 1.38 -16.16
CA TYR A 3 -44.01 2.53 -15.95
C TYR A 3 -42.52 2.17 -16.01
N VAL A 4 -42.14 0.96 -15.60
CA VAL A 4 -40.75 0.49 -15.62
C VAL A 4 -40.26 0.26 -17.04
N CYS A 5 -41.09 -0.30 -17.93
CA CYS A 5 -40.75 -0.43 -19.35
C CYS A 5 -40.64 0.93 -20.05
N MET A 6 -41.45 1.92 -19.67
CA MET A 6 -41.40 3.25 -20.29
C MET A 6 -40.14 4.02 -19.87
N LEU A 7 -39.73 3.89 -18.59
CA LEU A 7 -38.50 4.51 -18.10
C LEU A 7 -37.25 3.91 -18.76
N LEU A 8 -37.23 2.59 -18.96
CA LEU A 8 -36.11 1.90 -19.61
C LEU A 8 -35.96 2.30 -21.09
N VAL A 9 -37.06 2.55 -21.80
CA VAL A 9 -37.04 3.00 -23.20
C VAL A 9 -36.56 4.46 -23.32
N VAL A 10 -36.92 5.33 -22.36
CA VAL A 10 -36.42 6.72 -22.33
C VAL A 10 -34.93 6.78 -22.00
N LEU A 11 -34.46 5.95 -21.05
CA LEU A 11 -33.02 5.82 -20.73
C LEU A 11 -32.20 5.27 -21.89
N LEU A 12 -32.71 4.26 -22.61
CA LEU A 12 -32.04 3.73 -23.81
C LEU A 12 -31.99 4.74 -24.96
N ALA A 13 -33.02 5.59 -25.12
CA ALA A 13 -33.03 6.65 -26.13
C ALA A 13 -32.01 7.76 -25.84
N PHE A 14 -31.76 8.08 -24.56
CA PHE A 14 -30.81 9.13 -24.15
C PHE A 14 -29.33 8.69 -24.30
N CYS A 15 -29.04 7.39 -24.14
CA CYS A 15 -27.68 6.86 -24.35
C CYS A 15 -27.26 6.85 -25.83
N SER A 16 -28.20 6.79 -26.78
CA SER A 16 -27.89 6.73 -28.22
C SER A 16 -27.52 8.07 -28.88
N THR A 17 -27.61 9.20 -28.18
CA THR A 17 -27.36 10.53 -28.79
C THR A 17 -25.99 11.15 -28.46
N PHE A 18 -25.13 10.50 -27.67
CA PHE A 18 -23.84 11.06 -27.25
C PHE A 18 -22.62 10.65 -28.08
N THR A 19 -22.81 10.10 -29.27
CA THR A 19 -21.70 9.70 -30.15
C THR A 19 -21.71 10.49 -31.46
N THR A 20 -21.29 11.76 -31.41
CA THR A 20 -20.53 12.47 -32.47
C THR A 20 -20.36 13.94 -32.08
N ALA A 21 -19.16 14.36 -31.71
CA ALA A 21 -18.60 15.66 -32.07
C ALA A 21 -17.15 15.71 -31.58
N ASP A 22 -16.23 15.50 -32.52
CA ASP A 22 -14.82 15.83 -32.36
C ASP A 22 -14.49 17.00 -33.28
N THR A 23 -13.55 17.85 -32.85
CA THR A 23 -12.89 18.99 -33.53
C THR A 23 -13.73 20.21 -33.99
N VAL A 24 -13.35 21.41 -33.51
CA VAL A 24 -12.61 22.47 -34.26
C VAL A 24 -12.55 23.80 -33.46
N ALA A 25 -11.32 24.29 -33.31
CA ALA A 25 -10.77 25.67 -33.28
C ALA A 25 -11.31 26.82 -32.39
N GLU A 26 -10.31 27.53 -31.87
CA GLU A 26 -10.30 28.86 -31.26
C GLU A 26 -11.09 29.93 -32.05
N THR A 27 -11.77 30.83 -31.34
CA THR A 27 -11.67 32.28 -31.62
C THR A 27 -12.04 33.13 -30.40
N SER A 28 -11.29 34.20 -30.22
CA SER A 28 -11.33 35.21 -29.15
C SER A 28 -12.49 36.21 -29.28
N SER A 29 -12.58 37.12 -28.29
CA SER A 29 -13.39 38.37 -28.16
C SER A 29 -14.82 38.18 -27.61
N SER A 30 -15.46 39.09 -26.86
CA SER A 30 -15.09 40.28 -26.07
C SER A 30 -16.39 40.79 -25.42
N VAL A 31 -16.33 41.32 -24.18
CA VAL A 31 -17.18 42.37 -23.58
C VAL A 31 -18.72 42.16 -23.56
N SER A 32 -19.33 42.09 -22.37
CA SER A 32 -20.06 43.25 -21.81
C SER A 32 -20.69 42.97 -20.43
N SER A 33 -20.61 44.00 -19.61
CA SER A 33 -21.17 44.27 -18.29
C SER A 33 -22.67 44.02 -18.11
N PHE A 34 -23.10 43.61 -16.91
CA PHE A 34 -24.31 44.17 -16.29
C PHE A 34 -24.33 44.03 -14.74
N GLN A 35 -24.56 45.20 -14.12
CA GLN A 35 -25.25 45.52 -12.86
C GLN A 35 -24.87 44.89 -11.51
N THR A 36 -24.36 45.79 -10.67
CA THR A 36 -24.33 45.82 -9.21
C THR A 36 -25.69 46.16 -8.57
N LEU A 37 -25.88 45.69 -7.31
CA LEU A 37 -26.48 46.33 -6.10
C LEU A 37 -27.33 45.32 -5.29
N PRO A 38 -27.55 45.53 -3.97
CA PRO A 38 -26.59 45.92 -2.93
C PRO A 38 -26.64 44.99 -1.68
N GLU A 39 -25.63 45.20 -0.82
CA GLU A 39 -25.48 44.66 0.52
C GLU A 39 -26.67 44.96 1.45
N SER A 40 -26.97 44.01 2.34
CA SER A 40 -27.42 44.37 3.69
C SER A 40 -26.77 43.46 4.73
N VAL A 41 -26.30 44.15 5.77
CA VAL A 41 -25.52 43.74 6.92
C VAL A 41 -26.45 43.22 8.01
N ILE A 42 -26.16 42.05 8.60
CA ILE A 42 -26.39 41.80 10.03
C ILE A 42 -25.19 41.01 10.60
N THR A 43 -24.64 41.58 11.67
CA THR A 43 -23.48 41.16 12.46
C THR A 43 -23.92 40.40 13.71
N ALA A 44 -23.05 39.50 14.19
CA ALA A 44 -22.94 38.87 15.52
C ALA A 44 -23.80 37.63 15.80
N ALA A 45 -23.36 36.61 16.55
CA ALA A 45 -22.08 36.12 17.08
C ALA A 45 -22.36 34.81 17.84
N ALA A 46 -21.32 33.96 17.98
CA ALA A 46 -21.12 32.88 18.97
C ALA A 46 -21.39 31.41 18.55
N THR A 47 -20.30 30.71 18.19
CA THR A 47 -19.68 29.51 18.81
C THR A 47 -20.64 28.52 19.52
N THR A 48 -20.61 27.19 19.30
CA THR A 48 -19.48 26.27 19.54
C THR A 48 -19.82 24.84 19.03
N THR A 49 -18.76 24.10 18.66
CA THR A 49 -18.62 22.63 18.65
C THR A 49 -19.16 21.83 17.46
N THR A 50 -18.29 21.54 16.49
CA THR A 50 -18.07 20.18 15.94
C THR A 50 -16.78 20.23 15.11
N ALA A 51 -15.68 19.73 15.68
CA ALA A 51 -14.41 19.58 14.97
C ALA A 51 -13.76 18.27 15.40
N THR A 52 -14.04 17.18 14.68
CA THR A 52 -13.11 16.05 14.56
C THR A 52 -13.48 15.21 13.33
N ARG A 53 -12.93 15.55 12.16
CA ARG A 53 -12.64 14.66 10.99
C ARG A 53 -12.48 15.46 9.69
N THR A 54 -11.50 16.36 9.63
CA THR A 54 -10.98 16.90 8.35
C THR A 54 -9.57 17.48 8.54
N THR A 55 -8.61 16.70 9.02
CA THR A 55 -7.22 17.19 9.20
C THR A 55 -6.23 16.60 8.21
N THR A 56 -6.40 15.35 7.76
CA THR A 56 -5.41 14.72 6.86
C THR A 56 -5.44 15.28 5.44
N SER A 57 -6.61 15.63 4.89
CA SER A 57 -6.70 16.11 3.50
C SER A 57 -6.38 17.60 3.33
N GLN A 58 -6.56 18.43 4.37
CA GLN A 58 -6.22 19.85 4.30
C GLN A 58 -4.74 20.11 4.58
N HIS A 59 -4.06 19.25 5.35
CA HIS A 59 -2.60 19.31 5.51
C HIS A 59 -1.88 19.08 4.16
N ARG A 60 -2.32 18.08 3.38
CA ARG A 60 -1.77 17.80 2.03
C ARG A 60 -1.98 18.93 1.02
N GLN A 61 -3.05 19.73 1.14
CA GLN A 61 -3.28 20.87 0.24
C GLN A 61 -2.56 22.15 0.68
N ALA A 62 -2.24 22.31 1.98
CA ALA A 62 -1.51 23.46 2.50
C ALA A 62 0.03 23.33 2.35
N GLN A 63 0.57 22.11 2.33
CA GLN A 63 2.02 21.87 2.12
C GLN A 63 2.47 21.90 0.65
N ALA A 64 1.53 21.89 -0.31
CA ALA A 64 1.87 22.11 -1.72
C ALA A 64 2.38 23.55 -2.02
N GLU A 65 2.30 24.48 -1.05
CA GLU A 65 2.82 25.85 -1.18
C GLU A 65 4.20 26.05 -0.53
N THR A 66 4.68 25.10 0.28
CA THR A 66 6.08 25.10 0.70
C THR A 66 6.86 24.43 -0.41
N ASN A 67 7.66 25.21 -1.14
CA ASN A 67 8.59 24.77 -2.17
C ASN A 67 9.74 23.97 -1.52
N TYR A 68 9.39 22.89 -0.82
CA TYR A 68 10.31 22.00 -0.14
C TYR A 68 11.03 21.20 -1.21
N GLU A 69 12.35 21.28 -1.20
CA GLU A 69 13.22 20.59 -2.14
C GLU A 69 13.70 19.32 -1.44
N PRO A 70 13.45 18.12 -2.02
CA PRO A 70 13.87 16.87 -1.39
C PRO A 70 15.40 16.85 -1.21
N TRP A 71 15.85 16.22 -0.13
CA TRP A 71 17.28 16.00 0.12
C TRP A 71 17.88 15.13 -0.99
N ALA A 72 19.09 15.48 -1.43
CA ALA A 72 19.76 14.78 -2.51
C ALA A 72 20.22 13.37 -2.07
N ASN A 73 20.24 12.42 -3.01
CA ASN A 73 20.87 11.12 -2.78
C ASN A 73 22.34 11.30 -2.35
N GLY A 74 22.78 10.50 -1.39
CA GLY A 74 24.08 10.61 -0.71
C GLY A 74 24.09 11.58 0.48
N THR A 75 22.98 12.25 0.79
CA THR A 75 22.90 13.10 1.99
C THR A 75 23.02 12.23 3.25
N PRO A 76 23.98 12.51 4.16
CA PRO A 76 24.15 11.74 5.38
C PRO A 76 22.99 11.99 6.34
N VAL A 77 22.58 10.94 7.03
CA VAL A 77 21.53 10.95 8.05
C VAL A 77 22.03 10.30 9.33
N TYR A 78 21.47 10.72 10.46
CA TYR A 78 21.82 10.19 11.77
C TYR A 78 20.58 10.04 12.62
N TRP A 79 20.36 8.86 13.20
CA TRP A 79 19.17 8.56 13.98
C TRP A 79 19.49 7.75 15.23
N GLN A 80 18.71 7.94 16.29
CA GLN A 80 18.85 7.17 17.52
C GLN A 80 17.71 6.15 17.61
N PHE A 81 18.04 4.88 17.42
CA PHE A 81 17.09 3.78 17.61
C PHE A 81 16.97 3.44 19.10
N PRO A 82 15.73 3.36 19.65
CA PRO A 82 15.54 3.01 21.06
C PRO A 82 16.10 1.63 21.39
N GLY A 83 17.17 1.58 22.18
CA GLY A 83 17.80 0.33 22.62
C GLY A 83 19.08 -0.04 21.86
N GLU A 84 19.22 0.43 20.63
CA GLU A 84 20.36 0.09 19.75
C GLU A 84 21.39 1.22 19.65
N GLY A 85 21.02 2.45 20.03
CA GLY A 85 21.94 3.58 20.04
C GLY A 85 21.85 4.44 18.79
N TRP A 86 22.94 5.09 18.41
CA TRP A 86 22.99 6.01 17.27
C TRP A 86 23.51 5.30 16.03
N TRP A 87 22.82 5.51 14.93
CA TRP A 87 23.07 4.85 13.65
C TRP A 87 23.33 5.87 12.56
N ARG A 88 24.32 5.56 11.72
CA ARG A 88 24.68 6.34 10.52
C ARG A 88 24.04 5.75 9.29
N GLY A 89 23.60 6.60 8.38
CA GLY A 89 23.12 6.17 7.07
C GLY A 89 23.24 7.26 6.03
N PHE A 90 22.76 6.96 4.83
CA PHE A 90 22.65 7.91 3.72
C PHE A 90 21.32 7.73 3.01
N ILE A 91 20.77 8.84 2.52
CA ILE A 91 19.61 8.78 1.61
C ILE A 91 20.10 8.18 0.29
N VAL A 92 19.62 7.00 -0.08
CA VAL A 92 20.01 6.32 -1.33
C VAL A 92 19.03 6.59 -2.47
N HIS A 93 17.77 6.87 -2.13
CA HIS A 93 16.74 7.15 -3.13
C HIS A 93 15.63 8.06 -2.57
N PHE A 94 15.02 8.84 -3.46
CA PHE A 94 13.77 9.55 -3.21
C PHE A 94 12.78 9.28 -4.37
N SER A 95 11.63 8.68 -4.06
CA SER A 95 10.52 8.51 -5.01
C SER A 95 9.55 9.68 -4.88
N SER A 96 9.47 10.50 -5.92
CA SER A 96 8.46 11.58 -5.98
C SER A 96 7.05 11.06 -6.28
N ALA A 97 6.93 9.85 -6.84
CA ALA A 97 5.64 9.23 -7.13
C ALA A 97 4.94 8.78 -5.83
N ASP A 98 5.73 8.21 -4.93
CA ASP A 98 5.25 7.63 -3.66
C ASP A 98 5.49 8.59 -2.48
N ALA A 99 6.19 9.69 -2.73
CA ALA A 99 6.61 10.66 -1.73
C ALA A 99 7.34 9.98 -0.56
N LEU A 100 8.42 9.26 -0.87
CA LEU A 100 9.09 8.37 0.08
C LEU A 100 10.61 8.36 -0.12
N TYR A 101 11.35 8.47 0.98
CA TYR A 101 12.81 8.33 1.05
C TYR A 101 13.21 6.91 1.40
N THR A 102 14.24 6.40 0.74
CA THR A 102 14.94 5.17 1.12
C THR A 102 16.27 5.57 1.75
N ILE A 103 16.47 5.15 3.01
CA ILE A 103 17.69 5.36 3.77
C ILE A 103 18.39 4.01 3.90
N GLU A 104 19.68 3.97 3.57
CA GLU A 104 20.54 2.81 3.83
C GLU A 104 21.42 3.11 5.04
N TRP A 105 21.38 2.24 6.04
CA TRP A 105 22.13 2.35 7.28
C TRP A 105 23.53 1.74 7.15
N GLU A 106 24.39 1.97 8.13
CA GLU A 106 25.80 1.53 8.10
C GLU A 106 25.99 0.01 8.15
N ASP A 107 24.97 -0.75 8.55
CA ASP A 107 24.92 -2.22 8.43
C ASP A 107 24.45 -2.70 7.05
N GLY A 108 24.04 -1.78 6.16
CA GLY A 108 23.51 -2.07 4.83
C GLY A 108 22.00 -2.34 4.80
N SER A 109 21.31 -2.31 5.94
CA SER A 109 19.85 -2.40 6.00
C SER A 109 19.20 -1.15 5.41
N LYS A 110 17.95 -1.26 4.97
CA LYS A 110 17.22 -0.17 4.32
C LYS A 110 15.89 0.08 4.99
N ASP A 111 15.62 1.35 5.31
CA ASP A 111 14.36 1.83 5.84
C ASP A 111 13.70 2.86 4.92
N TYR A 112 12.38 2.96 5.05
CA TYR A 112 11.50 3.75 4.20
C TYR A 112 10.77 4.82 5.02
N TYR A 113 10.96 6.09 4.68
CA TYR A 113 10.38 7.22 5.40
C TYR A 113 9.52 8.09 4.48
N PRO A 114 8.28 8.44 4.89
CA PRO A 114 7.46 9.38 4.14
C PRO A 114 8.15 10.75 3.96
N TYR A 115 7.94 11.37 2.81
CA TYR A 115 8.48 12.68 2.46
C TYR A 115 7.93 13.82 3.34
N ASP A 116 6.68 13.69 3.77
CA ASP A 116 6.02 14.68 4.62
C ASP A 116 6.37 14.53 6.11
N ASP A 117 7.28 13.61 6.43
CA ASP A 117 7.75 13.40 7.79
C ASP A 117 8.93 14.33 8.12
N GLU A 118 8.75 15.16 9.14
CA GLU A 118 9.82 15.98 9.74
C GLU A 118 10.98 15.11 10.26
N GLN A 119 10.78 13.80 10.39
CA GLN A 119 11.81 12.85 10.78
C GLN A 119 13.03 12.87 9.86
N VAL A 120 12.87 12.91 8.52
CA VAL A 120 14.02 12.92 7.60
C VAL A 120 14.83 14.21 7.74
N ASP A 121 14.14 15.35 7.88
CA ASP A 121 14.79 16.63 8.19
C ASP A 121 15.57 16.57 9.51
N GLN A 122 14.96 15.98 10.53
CA GLN A 122 15.57 15.82 11.84
C GLN A 122 16.82 14.92 11.78
N MET A 123 16.77 13.85 10.99
CA MET A 123 17.89 12.95 10.74
C MET A 123 19.06 13.64 10.02
N VAL A 124 18.78 14.42 8.98
CA VAL A 124 19.78 15.22 8.26
C VAL A 124 20.37 16.29 9.19
N ALA A 125 19.51 16.95 9.98
CA ALA A 125 19.96 17.95 10.95
C ALA A 125 20.88 17.33 12.02
N TYR A 126 20.63 16.11 12.47
CA TYR A 126 21.54 15.42 13.40
C TYR A 126 22.88 15.08 12.75
N ALA A 127 22.89 14.58 11.51
CA ALA A 127 24.13 14.33 10.77
C ALA A 127 24.95 15.62 10.58
N GLN A 128 24.29 16.74 10.28
CA GLN A 128 24.91 18.06 10.17
C GLN A 128 25.37 18.64 11.52
N ASN A 129 24.99 18.06 12.66
CA ASN A 129 25.45 18.51 13.97
C ASN A 129 26.42 17.52 14.63
N ASP A 130 26.74 16.38 14.00
CA ASP A 130 27.75 15.44 14.50
C ASP A 130 29.15 16.08 14.40
N PRO A 131 29.84 16.35 15.53
CA PRO A 131 31.18 16.94 15.51
C PRO A 131 32.24 16.06 14.83
N ASN A 132 31.96 14.77 14.60
CA ASN A 132 32.85 13.86 13.86
C ASN A 132 32.67 13.97 12.34
N VAL A 133 31.49 14.40 11.88
CA VAL A 133 31.19 14.63 10.45
C VAL A 133 31.54 16.09 10.09
N ASN A 134 31.17 17.01 10.97
CA ASN A 134 31.47 18.44 10.84
C ASN A 134 32.69 18.83 11.67
N GLY A 135 33.83 18.27 11.31
CA GLY A 135 35.12 18.73 11.77
C GLY A 135 35.35 20.19 11.35
N ALA A 136 35.09 21.13 12.27
CA ALA A 136 35.43 22.55 12.19
C ALA A 136 36.97 22.79 12.21
N GLY A 137 37.70 22.05 11.39
CA GLY A 137 39.14 22.11 11.15
C GLY A 137 39.53 21.84 9.69
N ALA A 138 38.59 21.64 8.76
CA ALA A 138 38.89 21.62 7.33
C ALA A 138 39.10 23.05 6.82
N ALA A 139 40.24 23.63 7.16
CA ALA A 139 40.75 24.82 6.49
C ALA A 139 40.87 24.51 4.98
N ALA A 140 40.41 25.45 4.16
CA ALA A 140 40.56 25.43 2.71
C ALA A 140 41.98 25.04 2.30
N VAL A 141 42.14 23.81 1.79
CA VAL A 141 43.33 23.41 1.05
C VAL A 141 43.13 23.84 -0.41
N THR A 142 43.43 25.10 -0.65
CA THR A 142 43.83 25.57 -1.98
C THR A 142 45.34 25.37 -2.11
N ASP A 143 45.74 24.69 -3.20
CA ASP A 143 47.08 24.57 -3.80
C ASP A 143 47.97 23.34 -3.48
N ALA A 144 47.95 22.40 -4.45
CA ALA A 144 49.03 21.57 -5.03
C ALA A 144 49.63 20.38 -4.21
N PRO A 145 50.24 19.34 -4.84
CA PRO A 145 50.44 19.06 -6.27
C PRO A 145 49.87 17.69 -6.75
N THR A 146 49.67 17.59 -8.06
CA THR A 146 49.57 16.34 -8.84
C THR A 146 50.80 15.46 -8.63
N ASP A 147 50.65 14.39 -7.86
CA ASP A 147 51.35 13.13 -8.09
C ASP A 147 50.32 12.01 -7.92
N SER A 148 50.07 11.31 -9.02
CA SER A 148 49.15 10.17 -9.13
C SER A 148 49.43 9.14 -8.03
N PRO A 149 48.44 8.79 -7.20
CA PRO A 149 48.50 7.55 -6.47
C PRO A 149 48.25 6.42 -7.49
N THR A 150 49.22 5.50 -7.54
CA THR A 150 49.10 4.16 -8.08
C THR A 150 47.73 3.57 -7.72
N GLU A 151 46.98 3.12 -8.73
CA GLU A 151 45.75 2.35 -8.57
C GLU A 151 45.99 1.20 -7.58
N GLU A 152 45.51 1.36 -6.35
CA GLU A 152 45.32 0.21 -5.47
C GLU A 152 44.23 -0.62 -6.10
N ALA A 153 44.54 -1.90 -6.32
CA ALA A 153 43.63 -2.88 -6.87
C ALA A 153 42.29 -2.76 -6.15
N THR A 154 41.24 -2.43 -6.88
CA THR A 154 39.89 -2.72 -6.42
C THR A 154 39.85 -4.22 -6.25
N ASP A 155 39.97 -4.69 -5.01
CA ASP A 155 39.71 -6.09 -4.68
C ASP A 155 38.34 -6.40 -5.27
N ASP A 156 38.37 -7.21 -6.32
CA ASP A 156 37.20 -7.76 -6.98
C ASP A 156 36.40 -8.42 -5.87
N VAL A 157 35.31 -7.76 -5.45
CA VAL A 157 34.43 -8.26 -4.39
C VAL A 157 33.77 -9.50 -4.96
N GLY A 158 34.46 -10.63 -4.76
CA GLY A 158 34.15 -11.88 -5.42
C GLY A 158 32.71 -12.25 -5.15
N VAL A 159 31.94 -12.47 -6.21
CA VAL A 159 30.58 -12.96 -6.06
C VAL A 159 30.66 -14.37 -5.48
N PHE A 160 30.12 -14.58 -4.28
CA PHE A 160 30.06 -15.89 -3.65
C PHE A 160 28.99 -16.74 -4.36
N PRO A 161 29.29 -18.00 -4.73
CA PRO A 161 28.29 -18.88 -5.33
C PRO A 161 27.18 -19.23 -4.32
N LEU A 162 25.97 -19.49 -4.81
CA LEU A 162 24.90 -20.06 -3.99
C LEU A 162 25.37 -21.40 -3.39
N GLY A 163 24.99 -21.66 -2.15
CA GLY A 163 25.48 -22.79 -1.36
C GLY A 163 26.77 -22.53 -0.59
N THR A 164 27.35 -21.32 -0.67
CA THR A 164 28.52 -20.95 0.14
C THR A 164 28.11 -20.89 1.63
N PRO A 165 28.82 -21.61 2.52
CA PRO A 165 28.55 -21.53 3.94
C PRO A 165 29.02 -20.19 4.50
N VAL A 166 28.28 -19.67 5.47
CA VAL A 166 28.61 -18.47 6.23
C VAL A 166 28.48 -18.77 7.72
N GLY A 167 29.18 -18.01 8.55
CA GLY A 167 29.01 -18.04 10.00
C GLY A 167 29.02 -16.62 10.55
N ASP A 168 28.22 -16.38 11.58
CA ASP A 168 28.21 -15.12 12.31
C ASP A 168 28.21 -15.38 13.81
N GLN A 169 28.88 -14.51 14.56
CA GLN A 169 28.94 -14.55 16.02
C GLN A 169 28.20 -13.35 16.57
N GLU A 170 27.10 -13.61 17.26
CA GLU A 170 26.36 -12.56 17.95
C GLU A 170 27.15 -12.03 19.16
N ASP A 171 26.74 -10.86 19.65
CA ASP A 171 27.35 -10.18 20.80
C ASP A 171 27.37 -11.03 22.09
N ASP A 172 26.50 -12.02 22.20
CA ASP A 172 26.44 -12.96 23.33
C ASP A 172 27.48 -14.10 23.22
N GLY A 173 28.19 -14.17 22.09
CA GLY A 173 29.21 -15.16 21.76
C GLY A 173 28.66 -16.44 21.15
N GLU A 174 27.36 -16.53 20.89
CA GLU A 174 26.74 -17.64 20.17
C GLU A 174 27.08 -17.57 18.68
N TRP A 175 27.40 -18.73 18.11
CA TRP A 175 27.74 -18.88 16.70
C TRP A 175 26.53 -19.44 15.96
N TYR A 176 26.21 -18.79 14.84
CA TYR A 176 25.24 -19.23 13.87
C TYR A 176 25.98 -19.65 12.60
N VAL A 177 25.51 -20.71 11.96
CA VAL A 177 25.99 -21.13 10.63
C VAL A 177 24.82 -21.05 9.67
N GLY A 178 25.08 -20.61 8.46
CA GLY A 178 24.07 -20.46 7.43
C GLY A 178 24.61 -20.78 6.05
N THR A 179 23.73 -20.68 5.07
CA THR A 179 24.06 -20.91 3.66
C THR A 179 23.50 -19.78 2.81
N ILE A 180 24.31 -19.25 1.89
CA ILE A 180 23.84 -18.30 0.88
C ILE A 180 22.87 -19.02 -0.07
N ILE A 181 21.61 -18.57 -0.13
CA ILE A 181 20.55 -19.14 -0.97
C ILE A 181 20.10 -18.25 -2.12
N HIS A 182 20.41 -16.95 -2.08
CA HIS A 182 20.08 -16.02 -3.16
C HIS A 182 21.11 -14.89 -3.29
N TYR A 183 21.25 -14.32 -4.49
CA TYR A 183 22.04 -13.11 -4.75
C TYR A 183 21.35 -12.26 -5.82
N SER A 184 21.05 -11.00 -5.49
CA SER A 184 20.46 -10.02 -6.42
C SER A 184 20.92 -8.61 -6.06
N GLU A 185 21.23 -7.80 -7.08
CA GLU A 185 21.54 -6.37 -6.96
C GLU A 185 22.62 -6.01 -5.92
N GLY A 186 23.57 -6.91 -5.67
CA GLY A 186 24.62 -6.68 -4.67
C GLY A 186 24.24 -7.07 -3.25
N THR A 187 23.10 -7.76 -3.05
CA THR A 187 22.64 -8.28 -1.76
C THR A 187 22.53 -9.81 -1.83
N TYR A 188 22.97 -10.48 -0.78
CA TYR A 188 22.86 -11.91 -0.58
C TYR A 188 21.77 -12.23 0.43
N THR A 189 21.02 -13.31 0.21
CA THR A 189 20.13 -13.89 1.22
C THR A 189 20.79 -15.12 1.81
N VAL A 190 20.94 -15.12 3.13
CA VAL A 190 21.48 -16.23 3.93
C VAL A 190 20.32 -16.91 4.63
N ARG A 191 20.28 -18.24 4.62
CA ARG A 191 19.40 -19.05 5.48
C ARG A 191 20.22 -19.62 6.63
N TRP A 192 19.78 -19.42 7.85
CA TRP A 192 20.47 -19.87 9.06
C TRP A 192 20.08 -21.33 9.41
N ASP A 193 21.07 -22.14 9.79
CA ASP A 193 20.88 -23.53 10.19
C ASP A 193 20.59 -23.59 11.70
N GLY A 194 19.33 -23.77 12.08
CA GLY A 194 18.92 -24.06 13.46
C GLY A 194 17.90 -23.10 14.06
N SER A 195 17.78 -21.89 13.51
CA SER A 195 16.58 -21.05 13.60
C SER A 195 15.67 -21.47 12.46
N ASP A 196 14.62 -22.26 12.76
CA ASP A 196 13.32 -22.36 12.04
C ASP A 196 13.19 -21.89 10.57
N GLY A 197 14.21 -22.10 9.74
CA GLY A 197 14.26 -21.61 8.37
C GLY A 197 14.50 -20.10 8.21
N GLU A 198 14.87 -19.35 9.26
CA GLU A 198 15.02 -17.88 9.17
C GLU A 198 16.01 -17.48 8.07
N THR A 199 15.67 -16.39 7.37
CA THR A 199 16.51 -15.81 6.32
C THR A 199 16.80 -14.34 6.58
N GLU A 200 18.01 -13.93 6.24
CA GLU A 200 18.48 -12.55 6.41
C GLU A 200 19.21 -12.07 5.16
N ARG A 201 19.21 -10.75 4.96
CA ARG A 201 19.79 -10.10 3.77
C ARG A 201 21.05 -9.31 4.15
N PHE A 202 22.12 -9.55 3.40
CA PHE A 202 23.42 -8.92 3.62
C PHE A 202 23.94 -8.29 2.33
N SER A 203 24.39 -7.05 2.40
CA SER A 203 25.08 -6.41 1.28
C SER A 203 26.43 -7.09 1.00
N ALA A 204 26.77 -7.21 -0.28
CA ALA A 204 28.08 -7.65 -0.73
C ALA A 204 29.14 -6.69 -0.18
N GLY A 205 30.13 -7.22 0.54
CA GLY A 205 31.12 -6.37 1.17
C GLY A 205 31.87 -7.02 2.31
N PRO A 206 32.57 -6.20 3.13
CA PRO A 206 33.43 -6.69 4.21
C PRO A 206 32.72 -7.58 5.22
N THR A 207 31.47 -7.26 5.58
CA THR A 207 30.67 -8.05 6.52
C THR A 207 30.45 -9.46 6.00
N LEU A 208 29.90 -9.62 4.80
CA LEU A 208 29.68 -10.93 4.22
C LEU A 208 31.00 -11.69 3.95
N ASN A 209 32.06 -11.00 3.56
CA ASN A 209 33.39 -11.61 3.40
C ASN A 209 33.90 -12.19 4.73
N GLN A 210 33.67 -11.48 5.83
CA GLN A 210 34.00 -11.95 7.17
C GLN A 210 33.14 -13.17 7.55
N MET A 211 31.83 -13.12 7.26
CA MET A 211 30.94 -14.25 7.53
C MET A 211 31.34 -15.52 6.76
N VAL A 212 31.75 -15.39 5.50
CA VAL A 212 32.28 -16.53 4.71
C VAL A 212 33.60 -17.04 5.29
N ALA A 213 34.47 -16.15 5.79
CA ALA A 213 35.73 -16.53 6.43
C ALA A 213 35.50 -17.26 7.77
N ASP A 214 34.49 -16.84 8.52
CA ASP A 214 34.18 -17.37 9.85
C ASP A 214 33.35 -18.66 9.81
N ALA A 215 32.82 -19.04 8.65
CA ALA A 215 31.99 -20.24 8.47
C ALA A 215 32.65 -21.53 9.02
N GLU A 216 33.97 -21.70 8.84
CA GLU A 216 34.68 -22.88 9.34
C GLU A 216 34.82 -22.86 10.88
N GLU A 217 35.04 -21.67 11.47
CA GLU A 217 35.13 -21.50 12.93
C GLU A 217 33.76 -21.70 13.58
N ALA A 218 32.71 -21.11 13.02
CA ALA A 218 31.34 -21.28 13.44
C ALA A 218 30.92 -22.76 13.43
N ALA A 219 31.22 -23.48 12.33
CA ALA A 219 30.94 -24.91 12.23
C ALA A 219 31.71 -25.74 13.28
N ALA A 220 32.97 -25.39 13.56
CA ALA A 220 33.76 -26.04 14.59
C ALA A 220 33.24 -25.75 16.01
N ALA A 221 32.81 -24.51 16.29
CA ALA A 221 32.24 -24.09 17.56
C ALA A 221 30.93 -24.83 17.85
N ILE A 222 30.04 -24.94 16.86
CA ILE A 222 28.79 -25.71 16.97
C ILE A 222 29.08 -27.19 17.20
N ALA A 223 30.02 -27.78 16.47
CA ALA A 223 30.42 -29.19 16.63
C ALA A 223 31.06 -29.48 18.01
N ALA A 224 31.66 -28.49 18.65
CA ALA A 224 32.27 -28.60 19.97
C ALA A 224 31.28 -28.41 21.13
N ARG A 225 30.05 -27.92 20.88
CA ARG A 225 29.02 -27.79 21.92
C ARG A 225 28.75 -29.20 22.50
N PRO A 226 28.81 -29.37 23.83
CA PRO A 226 28.50 -30.66 24.45
C PRO A 226 27.07 -31.00 24.08
N ALA A 227 26.87 -32.13 23.38
CA ALA A 227 25.55 -32.58 22.94
C ALA A 227 24.57 -32.48 24.11
N THR A 228 23.75 -31.42 24.09
CA THR A 228 22.65 -31.24 25.02
C THR A 228 21.79 -32.47 24.86
N SER A 229 21.57 -33.17 25.97
CA SER A 229 21.03 -34.53 26.01
C SER A 229 19.88 -34.66 25.02
N ALA A 230 20.12 -35.42 23.95
CA ALA A 230 19.24 -35.48 22.79
C ALA A 230 17.79 -35.72 23.23
N PRO A 231 16.81 -34.92 22.77
CA PRO A 231 15.43 -35.36 22.81
C PRO A 231 15.36 -36.68 22.03
N THR A 232 14.94 -37.72 22.74
CA THR A 232 14.65 -39.07 22.24
C THR A 232 14.14 -39.02 20.80
N ASP A 233 14.85 -39.71 19.89
CA ASP A 233 14.47 -40.04 18.50
C ASP A 233 13.00 -39.73 18.17
N ILE A 234 12.73 -38.48 17.78
CA ILE A 234 11.60 -38.19 16.91
C ILE A 234 12.15 -38.41 15.51
N PRO A 235 11.61 -39.35 14.71
CA PRO A 235 12.03 -39.49 13.33
C PRO A 235 11.91 -38.13 12.66
N VAL A 236 13.03 -37.60 12.18
CA VAL A 236 13.05 -36.49 11.24
C VAL A 236 12.41 -37.04 9.98
N ASP A 237 11.08 -36.93 9.90
CA ASP A 237 10.36 -36.94 8.65
C ASP A 237 10.97 -35.78 7.87
N THR A 238 11.85 -36.09 6.94
CA THR A 238 12.25 -35.16 5.90
C THR A 238 10.92 -34.78 5.24
N PRO A 239 10.41 -33.56 5.41
CA PRO A 239 9.14 -33.23 4.79
C PRO A 239 9.40 -33.35 3.30
N THR A 240 8.80 -34.34 2.66
CA THR A 240 8.55 -34.26 1.24
C THR A 240 7.70 -33.02 1.09
N THR A 241 8.33 -31.90 0.75
CA THR A 241 7.69 -30.60 0.59
C THR A 241 6.63 -30.80 -0.47
N GLU A 242 5.39 -30.96 -0.01
CA GLU A 242 4.26 -31.21 -0.89
C GLU A 242 4.04 -29.91 -1.65
N VAL A 243 4.44 -29.89 -2.92
CA VAL A 243 4.31 -28.71 -3.76
C VAL A 243 2.82 -28.42 -3.92
N TRP A 244 2.38 -27.21 -3.58
CA TRP A 244 1.00 -26.80 -3.76
C TRP A 244 0.66 -26.74 -5.26
N PRO A 245 -0.47 -27.33 -5.69
CA PRO A 245 -0.85 -27.32 -7.09
C PRO A 245 -1.19 -25.90 -7.56
N VAL A 246 -0.90 -25.62 -8.84
CA VAL A 246 -1.41 -24.42 -9.52
C VAL A 246 -2.93 -24.35 -9.37
N GLY A 247 -3.45 -23.18 -9.02
CA GLY A 247 -4.85 -22.99 -8.64
C GLY A 247 -5.11 -22.93 -7.14
N THR A 248 -4.12 -23.25 -6.30
CA THR A 248 -4.28 -23.18 -4.85
C THR A 248 -4.41 -21.72 -4.41
N ARG A 249 -5.45 -21.46 -3.61
CA ARG A 249 -5.68 -20.16 -2.98
C ARG A 249 -4.64 -19.90 -1.90
N VAL A 250 -4.15 -18.66 -1.86
CA VAL A 250 -3.24 -18.11 -0.84
C VAL A 250 -3.83 -16.82 -0.29
N ALA A 251 -3.51 -16.51 0.95
CA ALA A 251 -3.89 -15.26 1.60
C ALA A 251 -2.80 -14.78 2.54
N GLU A 252 -2.57 -13.48 2.57
CA GLU A 252 -1.56 -12.84 3.42
C GLU A 252 -2.20 -11.65 4.14
N PHE A 253 -1.80 -11.40 5.39
CA PHE A 253 -2.29 -10.29 6.18
C PHE A 253 -1.20 -9.23 6.33
N GLU A 254 -1.36 -8.12 5.64
CA GLU A 254 -0.41 -7.03 5.62
C GLU A 254 -1.14 -5.72 5.88
N GLU A 255 -0.54 -4.85 6.70
CA GLU A 255 -1.08 -3.51 7.02
C GLU A 255 -2.53 -3.48 7.53
N GLY A 256 -2.99 -4.56 8.18
CA GLY A 256 -4.36 -4.64 8.68
C GLY A 256 -5.40 -5.12 7.66
N GLN A 257 -4.97 -5.53 6.47
CA GLN A 257 -5.82 -5.98 5.38
C GLN A 257 -5.41 -7.38 4.90
N TRP A 258 -6.40 -8.18 4.50
CA TRP A 258 -6.16 -9.47 3.84
C TRP A 258 -5.98 -9.27 2.32
N TRP A 259 -4.89 -9.80 1.81
CA TRP A 259 -4.59 -9.93 0.39
C TRP A 259 -4.83 -11.38 -0.02
N PHE A 260 -5.48 -11.59 -1.16
CA PHE A 260 -5.79 -12.93 -1.65
C PHE A 260 -5.23 -13.12 -3.05
N GLY A 261 -4.68 -14.30 -3.28
CA GLY A 261 -4.05 -14.65 -4.56
C GLY A 261 -4.28 -16.10 -4.93
N GLU A 262 -3.67 -16.53 -6.02
CA GLU A 262 -3.70 -17.90 -6.50
C GLU A 262 -2.33 -18.28 -7.04
N ILE A 263 -1.82 -19.45 -6.63
CA ILE A 263 -0.57 -19.99 -7.16
C ILE A 263 -0.74 -20.25 -8.67
N LYS A 264 0.10 -19.63 -9.49
CA LYS A 264 0.16 -19.80 -10.95
C LYS A 264 1.25 -20.74 -11.43
N GLY A 265 2.28 -20.94 -10.63
CA GLY A 265 3.38 -21.83 -10.98
C GLY A 265 4.33 -22.08 -9.82
N TYR A 266 5.16 -23.10 -10.01
CA TYR A 266 6.32 -23.39 -9.18
C TYR A 266 7.45 -23.81 -10.10
N ASN A 267 8.62 -23.18 -10.00
CA ASN A 267 9.78 -23.47 -10.86
C ASN A 267 10.77 -24.48 -10.24
N GLY A 268 10.51 -24.95 -9.01
CA GLY A 268 11.44 -25.79 -8.26
C GLY A 268 12.14 -25.07 -7.10
N GLU A 269 12.10 -23.73 -7.08
CA GLU A 269 12.71 -22.88 -6.06
C GLU A 269 11.69 -21.89 -5.48
N ALA A 270 10.83 -21.32 -6.31
CA ALA A 270 9.87 -20.28 -5.93
C ALA A 270 8.46 -20.56 -6.48
N TYR A 271 7.46 -20.06 -5.76
CA TYR A 271 6.06 -19.98 -6.19
C TYR A 271 5.80 -18.65 -6.88
N PHE A 272 5.03 -18.69 -7.96
CA PHE A 272 4.49 -17.50 -8.60
C PHE A 272 3.04 -17.33 -8.17
N ILE A 273 2.72 -16.26 -7.46
CA ILE A 273 1.41 -15.96 -6.92
C ILE A 273 0.79 -14.85 -7.78
N LEU A 274 -0.41 -15.04 -8.31
CA LEU A 274 -1.21 -13.97 -8.90
C LEU A 274 -2.20 -13.47 -7.86
N TRP A 275 -1.99 -12.27 -7.37
CA TRP A 275 -2.89 -11.56 -6.45
C TRP A 275 -4.18 -11.13 -7.17
N ASP A 276 -5.26 -10.95 -6.41
CA ASP A 276 -6.59 -10.66 -6.96
C ASP A 276 -6.66 -9.32 -7.69
N ASP A 277 -5.80 -8.37 -7.31
CA ASP A 277 -5.56 -7.08 -7.97
C ASP A 277 -4.80 -7.17 -9.30
N LYS A 278 -4.39 -8.40 -9.68
CA LYS A 278 -3.67 -8.78 -10.91
C LYS A 278 -2.16 -8.61 -10.86
N GLU A 279 -1.58 -8.34 -9.70
CA GLU A 279 -0.13 -8.37 -9.54
C GLU A 279 0.40 -9.80 -9.45
N VAL A 280 1.62 -10.00 -9.94
CA VAL A 280 2.30 -11.30 -9.89
C VAL A 280 3.54 -11.15 -9.04
N GLU A 281 3.66 -11.99 -8.02
CA GLU A 281 4.78 -12.01 -7.10
C GLU A 281 5.46 -13.37 -7.10
N GLU A 282 6.77 -13.37 -6.84
CA GLU A 282 7.60 -14.57 -6.71
C GLU A 282 8.02 -14.72 -5.25
N ASP A 283 7.67 -15.86 -4.65
CA ASP A 283 7.98 -16.16 -3.26
C ASP A 283 8.81 -17.43 -3.14
N THR A 284 9.97 -17.31 -2.51
CA THR A 284 10.94 -18.40 -2.31
C THR A 284 10.84 -19.02 -0.92
N ASP A 285 10.11 -18.39 0.00
CA ASP A 285 9.92 -18.91 1.35
C ASP A 285 8.78 -19.92 1.35
N MET A 286 9.17 -21.20 1.43
CA MET A 286 8.21 -22.28 1.41
C MET A 286 7.33 -22.34 2.66
N GLU A 287 7.83 -21.87 3.79
CA GLU A 287 7.08 -21.84 5.04
C GLU A 287 6.03 -20.72 4.99
N LEU A 288 6.42 -19.56 4.45
CA LEU A 288 5.49 -18.46 4.17
C LEU A 288 4.37 -18.90 3.23
N VAL A 289 4.69 -19.54 2.09
CA VAL A 289 3.66 -20.05 1.17
C VAL A 289 2.74 -21.09 1.84
N ASN A 290 3.28 -21.97 2.68
CA ASN A 290 2.46 -22.91 3.46
C ASN A 290 1.51 -22.20 4.41
N GLN A 291 1.99 -21.16 5.09
CA GLN A 291 1.20 -20.32 5.98
C GLN A 291 0.10 -19.60 5.20
N MET A 292 0.42 -19.00 4.05
CA MET A 292 -0.55 -18.32 3.20
C MET A 292 -1.67 -19.25 2.70
N VAL A 293 -1.34 -20.50 2.36
CA VAL A 293 -2.35 -21.51 1.98
C VAL A 293 -3.24 -21.89 3.17
N ALA A 294 -2.67 -21.96 4.38
CA ALA A 294 -3.43 -22.24 5.60
C ALA A 294 -4.38 -21.09 5.95
N ASP A 295 -3.91 -19.85 5.83
CA ASP A 295 -4.70 -18.65 6.08
C ASP A 295 -5.84 -18.50 5.07
N ALA A 296 -5.58 -18.76 3.78
CA ALA A 296 -6.62 -18.76 2.76
C ALA A 296 -7.76 -19.72 3.07
N LYS A 297 -7.45 -20.93 3.56
CA LYS A 297 -8.47 -21.93 3.96
C LYS A 297 -9.28 -21.45 5.16
N THR A 298 -8.61 -20.83 6.13
CA THR A 298 -9.25 -20.28 7.34
C THR A 298 -10.21 -19.15 6.97
N GLN A 299 -9.78 -18.26 6.10
CA GLN A 299 -10.57 -17.12 5.67
C GLN A 299 -11.71 -17.53 4.74
N GLU A 300 -11.50 -18.48 3.82
CA GLU A 300 -12.58 -19.05 3.01
C GLU A 300 -13.66 -19.71 3.90
N ALA A 301 -13.25 -20.36 4.99
CA ALA A 301 -14.18 -20.91 5.97
C ALA A 301 -14.94 -19.81 6.74
N LEU A 302 -14.26 -18.70 7.09
CA LEU A 302 -14.88 -17.56 7.74
C LEU A 302 -15.86 -16.84 6.81
N ASP A 303 -15.51 -16.66 5.54
CA ASP A 303 -16.36 -16.05 4.52
C ASP A 303 -17.59 -16.91 4.25
N LYS A 304 -17.43 -18.23 4.11
CA LYS A 304 -18.57 -19.16 4.03
C LYS A 304 -19.41 -19.12 5.30
N GLN A 305 -18.80 -19.03 6.48
CA GLN A 305 -19.54 -18.88 7.74
C GLN A 305 -20.30 -17.55 7.79
N THR A 306 -19.73 -16.48 7.25
CA THR A 306 -20.33 -15.14 7.18
C THR A 306 -21.45 -15.09 6.15
N GLU A 307 -21.27 -15.70 4.97
CA GLU A 307 -22.30 -15.83 3.95
C GLU A 307 -23.47 -16.70 4.44
N MET A 308 -23.17 -17.84 5.10
CA MET A 308 -24.19 -18.67 5.74
C MET A 308 -24.89 -17.95 6.88
N ALA A 309 -24.17 -17.13 7.66
CA ALA A 309 -24.76 -16.28 8.68
C ALA A 309 -25.71 -15.26 8.04
N MET A 310 -25.28 -14.50 7.04
CA MET A 310 -26.14 -13.55 6.32
C MET A 310 -27.40 -14.17 5.71
N LYS A 311 -27.37 -15.46 5.38
CA LYS A 311 -28.51 -16.20 4.81
C LYS A 311 -29.38 -16.92 5.84
N GLY A 312 -28.96 -16.95 7.11
CA GLY A 312 -29.61 -17.70 8.19
C GLY A 312 -30.59 -16.88 9.04
N GLY A 313 -30.53 -15.56 8.99
CA GLY A 313 -31.47 -14.69 9.71
C GLY A 313 -32.89 -14.78 9.17
N HIS A 314 -33.87 -14.82 10.07
CA HIS A 314 -35.30 -14.62 9.78
C HIS A 314 -35.59 -13.29 9.07
N TYR A 315 -34.77 -12.27 9.32
CA TYR A 315 -34.88 -10.93 8.75
C TYR A 315 -33.67 -10.62 7.86
N ALA A 316 -33.93 -10.09 6.65
CA ALA A 316 -32.88 -9.72 5.72
C ALA A 316 -32.19 -8.42 6.15
N VAL A 317 -30.93 -8.24 5.75
CA VAL A 317 -30.26 -6.93 5.83
C VAL A 317 -31.10 -5.88 5.10
N GLY A 318 -31.32 -4.74 5.76
CA GLY A 318 -32.21 -3.65 5.32
C GLY A 318 -33.65 -3.76 5.82
N THR A 319 -34.01 -4.79 6.58
CA THR A 319 -35.34 -4.86 7.22
C THR A 319 -35.49 -3.69 8.21
N PRO A 320 -36.55 -2.87 8.12
CA PRO A 320 -36.78 -1.79 9.08
C PRO A 320 -37.16 -2.35 10.45
N VAL A 321 -36.68 -1.68 11.49
CA VAL A 321 -37.01 -1.95 12.89
C VAL A 321 -37.38 -0.66 13.59
N TYR A 322 -38.12 -0.80 14.69
CA TYR A 322 -38.62 0.32 15.48
C TYR A 322 -38.64 -0.10 16.95
N ASP A 323 -37.99 0.68 17.79
CA ASP A 323 -38.04 0.51 19.24
C ASP A 323 -38.74 1.72 19.87
N ASP A 324 -39.70 1.42 20.73
CA ASP A 324 -40.50 2.38 21.50
C ASP A 324 -40.49 1.84 22.92
N SER A 325 -39.35 2.09 23.57
CA SER A 325 -39.16 1.69 24.95
C SER A 325 -39.91 2.68 25.82
N ASP A 326 -40.97 2.19 26.47
CA ASP A 326 -41.97 2.93 27.26
C ASP A 326 -41.41 3.89 28.36
N ASP A 327 -40.11 3.89 28.62
CA ASP A 327 -39.52 4.55 29.79
C ASP A 327 -38.98 5.98 29.51
N ASP A 328 -38.64 6.36 28.28
CA ASP A 328 -37.94 7.63 27.99
C ASP A 328 -38.56 8.51 26.87
N ASP A 329 -39.75 8.18 26.33
CA ASP A 329 -40.40 8.87 25.18
C ASP A 329 -39.53 8.93 23.89
N ASP A 330 -38.38 8.25 23.88
CA ASP A 330 -37.45 8.23 22.75
C ASP A 330 -37.83 7.11 21.78
N VAL A 331 -38.14 7.52 20.55
CA VAL A 331 -38.50 6.64 19.45
C VAL A 331 -37.30 6.46 18.54
N TYR A 332 -36.91 5.19 18.31
CA TYR A 332 -35.77 4.86 17.46
C TYR A 332 -36.22 4.05 16.24
N ASP A 333 -36.11 4.66 15.06
CA ASP A 333 -36.14 3.95 13.79
C ASP A 333 -34.76 3.37 13.47
N GLY A 334 -34.71 2.15 12.94
CA GLY A 334 -33.46 1.51 12.56
C GLY A 334 -33.58 0.56 11.38
N VAL A 335 -32.46 0.00 10.97
CA VAL A 335 -32.39 -1.05 9.95
C VAL A 335 -31.45 -2.18 10.37
N VAL A 336 -31.82 -3.42 10.04
CA VAL A 336 -30.93 -4.57 10.19
C VAL A 336 -29.71 -4.36 9.29
N GLU A 337 -28.53 -4.25 9.89
CA GLU A 337 -27.26 -4.07 9.17
C GLU A 337 -26.57 -5.41 8.88
N SER A 338 -26.57 -6.33 9.85
CA SER A 338 -25.97 -7.66 9.67
C SER A 338 -26.60 -8.69 10.61
N TYR A 339 -26.34 -9.98 10.34
CA TYR A 339 -26.71 -11.08 11.24
C TYR A 339 -25.53 -12.05 11.39
N TYR A 340 -25.18 -12.37 12.63
CA TYR A 340 -24.07 -13.27 12.96
C TYR A 340 -24.39 -14.12 14.19
N ARG A 341 -24.31 -15.45 14.02
CA ARG A 341 -24.46 -16.45 15.09
C ARG A 341 -25.71 -16.26 15.97
N GLY A 342 -26.86 -15.96 15.35
CA GLY A 342 -28.10 -15.74 16.08
C GLY A 342 -28.21 -14.37 16.75
N ASN A 343 -27.45 -13.37 16.30
CA ASN A 343 -27.60 -11.98 16.71
C ASN A 343 -27.69 -11.07 15.48
N TYR A 344 -28.60 -10.11 15.49
CA TYR A 344 -28.74 -9.03 14.52
C TYR A 344 -28.00 -7.80 15.00
N ALA A 345 -27.18 -7.18 14.15
CA ALA A 345 -26.71 -5.83 14.36
C ALA A 345 -27.71 -4.86 13.73
N ILE A 346 -28.18 -3.89 14.50
CA ILE A 346 -29.17 -2.90 14.09
C ILE A 346 -28.48 -1.55 14.12
N ARG A 347 -28.55 -0.83 13.00
CA ARG A 347 -28.14 0.57 12.95
C ARG A 347 -29.38 1.44 13.14
N TRP A 348 -29.35 2.23 14.21
CA TRP A 348 -30.40 3.19 14.53
C TRP A 348 -30.24 4.49 13.74
N SER A 349 -31.28 5.30 13.71
CA SER A 349 -31.35 6.58 13.01
C SER A 349 -30.34 7.61 13.54
N ASP A 350 -29.93 7.49 14.80
CA ASP A 350 -28.87 8.31 15.42
C ASP A 350 -27.45 7.86 15.02
N GLY A 351 -27.32 6.76 14.27
CA GLY A 351 -26.07 6.18 13.80
C GLY A 351 -25.40 5.21 14.77
N SER A 352 -25.98 4.98 15.95
CA SER A 352 -25.52 3.93 16.86
C SER A 352 -25.84 2.54 16.32
N VAL A 353 -25.10 1.53 16.80
CA VAL A 353 -25.28 0.14 16.39
C VAL A 353 -25.41 -0.75 17.63
N ASP A 354 -26.56 -1.40 17.76
CA ASP A 354 -26.86 -2.34 18.83
C ASP A 354 -27.00 -3.77 18.32
N THR A 355 -26.88 -4.74 19.22
CA THR A 355 -26.96 -6.15 18.90
C THR A 355 -28.12 -6.83 19.61
N TYR A 356 -29.00 -7.45 18.84
CA TYR A 356 -30.20 -8.13 19.32
C TYR A 356 -30.09 -9.62 19.04
N ARG A 357 -30.39 -10.45 20.03
CA ARG A 357 -30.43 -11.89 19.81
C ARG A 357 -31.66 -12.26 19.00
N GLU A 358 -31.51 -13.22 18.09
CA GLU A 358 -32.63 -13.84 17.39
C GLU A 358 -33.63 -14.42 18.39
N GLY A 359 -34.88 -13.97 18.27
CA GLY A 359 -35.94 -14.34 19.18
C GLY A 359 -37.00 -13.25 19.34
N PRO A 360 -37.83 -13.36 20.38
CA PRO A 360 -39.04 -12.53 20.53
C PRO A 360 -38.78 -11.02 20.60
N GLU A 361 -37.62 -10.61 21.09
CA GLU A 361 -37.24 -9.19 21.18
C GLU A 361 -37.03 -8.60 19.78
N MET A 362 -36.25 -9.29 18.93
CA MET A 362 -36.08 -8.92 17.52
C MET A 362 -37.43 -8.93 16.78
N ASP A 363 -38.26 -9.95 17.02
CA ASP A 363 -39.58 -10.05 16.39
C ASP A 363 -40.48 -8.87 16.78
N ALA A 364 -40.38 -8.39 18.02
CA ALA A 364 -41.15 -7.25 18.52
C ALA A 364 -40.76 -5.95 17.84
N ILE A 365 -39.46 -5.64 17.74
CA ILE A 365 -39.00 -4.39 17.12
C ILE A 365 -39.24 -4.36 15.59
N VAL A 366 -39.18 -5.51 14.91
CA VAL A 366 -39.59 -5.59 13.49
C VAL A 366 -41.11 -5.41 13.35
N ALA A 367 -41.89 -6.06 14.23
CA ALA A 367 -43.34 -5.94 14.21
C ALA A 367 -43.82 -4.51 14.54
N ASN A 368 -43.12 -3.81 15.42
CA ASN A 368 -43.42 -2.42 15.76
C ASN A 368 -43.18 -1.51 14.55
N ALA A 369 -42.11 -1.73 13.77
CA ALA A 369 -41.85 -0.94 12.56
C ALA A 369 -42.96 -1.10 11.52
N ALA A 370 -43.47 -2.33 11.37
CA ALA A 370 -44.61 -2.62 10.51
C ALA A 370 -45.93 -1.99 10.99
N ARG A 371 -46.07 -1.73 12.30
CA ARG A 371 -47.24 -1.01 12.86
C ARG A 371 -47.10 0.49 12.71
N ASN A 372 -45.93 1.04 13.01
CA ASN A 372 -45.70 2.49 12.97
C ASN A 372 -45.83 3.03 11.53
N SER A 373 -45.30 2.29 10.55
CA SER A 373 -45.50 2.61 9.13
C SER A 373 -46.96 2.58 8.63
N ALA A 374 -47.90 2.07 9.43
CA ALA A 374 -49.33 2.06 9.11
C ALA A 374 -50.13 3.18 9.80
N ILE A 375 -49.52 3.93 10.74
CA ILE A 375 -50.18 5.00 11.51
C ILE A 375 -50.01 6.36 10.83
N ASP A 376 -49.02 6.51 9.96
CA ASP A 376 -48.62 7.78 9.33
C ASP A 376 -49.52 8.27 8.17
N ASP A 377 -50.69 7.64 7.96
CA ASP A 377 -51.57 7.92 6.80
C ASP A 377 -52.92 8.60 7.17
N ASP A 378 -53.28 8.75 8.45
CA ASP A 378 -54.67 9.09 8.82
C ASP A 378 -54.88 10.44 9.56
N ASP A 379 -53.85 11.16 9.99
CA ASP A 379 -54.02 12.43 10.71
C ASP A 379 -53.13 13.54 10.13
N ASP A 380 -53.62 14.26 9.11
CA ASP A 380 -53.64 15.74 9.08
C ASP A 380 -54.16 16.28 7.73
N ASP A 381 -55.40 16.77 7.78
CA ASP A 381 -56.12 17.44 6.70
C ASP A 381 -55.59 18.87 6.38
N ASP A 382 -54.41 19.28 6.87
CA ASP A 382 -53.97 20.69 6.75
C ASP A 382 -52.45 20.94 6.57
N ASP A 383 -51.61 19.95 6.26
CA ASP A 383 -50.18 20.22 6.00
C ASP A 383 -49.83 20.22 4.50
N ASP A 384 -49.15 21.28 4.07
CA ASP A 384 -48.69 21.57 2.70
C ASP A 384 -47.54 20.62 2.26
N GLY A 385 -47.54 19.38 2.77
CA GLY A 385 -46.61 18.32 2.44
C GLY A 385 -46.63 18.04 0.94
N MET A 386 -45.45 18.03 0.33
CA MET A 386 -45.29 17.68 -1.08
C MET A 386 -46.02 16.36 -1.35
N SER A 387 -47.04 16.43 -2.20
CA SER A 387 -47.80 15.25 -2.63
C SER A 387 -46.86 14.09 -2.98
N PRO A 388 -47.31 12.82 -2.91
CA PRO A 388 -46.50 11.66 -3.31
C PRO A 388 -45.81 11.81 -4.68
N ALA A 389 -46.41 12.59 -5.61
CA ALA A 389 -45.78 12.94 -6.88
C ALA A 389 -44.53 13.84 -6.74
N GLY A 390 -44.52 14.76 -5.77
CA GLY A 390 -43.36 15.59 -5.42
C GLY A 390 -42.21 14.80 -4.81
N ILE A 391 -42.51 13.84 -3.91
CA ILE A 391 -41.50 12.93 -3.34
C ILE A 391 -40.87 12.06 -4.43
N ILE A 392 -41.69 11.49 -5.33
CA ILE A 392 -41.20 10.72 -6.48
C ILE A 392 -40.34 11.60 -7.41
N ALA A 393 -40.72 12.85 -7.65
CA ALA A 393 -39.93 13.77 -8.47
C ALA A 393 -38.56 14.07 -7.83
N LEU A 394 -38.51 14.30 -6.51
CA LEU A 394 -37.28 14.59 -5.78
C LEU A 394 -36.33 13.38 -5.75
N SER A 395 -36.89 12.17 -5.58
CA SER A 395 -36.16 10.90 -5.67
C SER A 395 -35.60 10.65 -7.07
N LEU A 396 -36.35 10.97 -8.14
CA LEU A 396 -35.83 10.85 -9.50
C LEU A 396 -34.69 11.84 -9.78
N VAL A 397 -34.76 13.05 -9.23
CA VAL A 397 -33.68 14.04 -9.35
C VAL A 397 -32.40 13.57 -8.65
N SER A 398 -32.50 12.98 -7.45
CA SER A 398 -31.31 12.47 -6.74
C SER A 398 -30.66 11.31 -7.50
N VAL A 399 -31.44 10.38 -8.04
CA VAL A 399 -30.94 9.27 -8.88
C VAL A 399 -30.23 9.81 -10.13
N VAL A 400 -30.79 10.83 -10.79
CA VAL A 400 -30.16 11.45 -11.97
C VAL A 400 -28.84 12.13 -11.59
N VAL A 401 -28.78 12.85 -10.47
CA VAL A 401 -27.54 13.49 -10.00
C VAL A 401 -26.45 12.46 -9.69
N VAL A 402 -26.80 11.34 -9.06
CA VAL A 402 -25.85 10.25 -8.79
C VAL A 402 -25.32 9.66 -10.10
N ILE A 403 -26.20 9.28 -11.03
CA ILE A 403 -25.79 8.71 -12.32
C ILE A 403 -24.88 9.69 -13.09
N PHE A 404 -25.24 10.97 -13.10
CA PHE A 404 -24.44 11.98 -13.80
C PHE A 404 -23.07 12.18 -13.12
N GLY A 405 -23.04 12.19 -11.79
CA GLY A 405 -21.80 12.23 -11.00
C GLY A 405 -20.88 11.05 -11.30
N THR A 406 -21.43 9.82 -11.30
CA THR A 406 -20.65 8.61 -11.60
C THR A 406 -20.10 8.63 -13.04
N CYS A 407 -20.90 9.09 -14.02
CA CYS A 407 -20.46 9.26 -15.40
C CYS A 407 -19.31 10.28 -15.54
N VAL A 408 -19.37 11.41 -14.82
CA VAL A 408 -18.31 12.43 -14.81
C VAL A 408 -17.03 11.87 -14.20
N VAL A 409 -17.11 11.17 -13.06
CA VAL A 409 -15.95 10.53 -12.42
C VAL A 409 -15.30 9.50 -13.34
N LEU A 410 -16.10 8.63 -13.99
CA LEU A 410 -15.60 7.65 -14.97
C LEU A 410 -14.92 8.32 -16.17
N ALA A 411 -15.46 9.43 -16.67
CA ALA A 411 -14.86 10.18 -17.77
C ALA A 411 -13.50 10.81 -17.37
N LEU A 412 -13.42 11.37 -16.16
CA LEU A 412 -12.16 11.90 -15.61
C LEU A 412 -11.12 10.80 -15.38
N TYR A 413 -11.55 9.64 -14.86
CA TYR A 413 -10.69 8.48 -14.66
C TYR A 413 -10.09 7.98 -15.99
N LYS A 414 -10.92 7.79 -17.03
CA LYS A 414 -10.44 7.40 -18.37
C LYS A 414 -9.48 8.42 -18.97
N LYS A 415 -9.73 9.73 -18.77
CA LYS A 415 -8.82 10.79 -19.21
C LYS A 415 -7.47 10.74 -18.49
N LYS A 416 -7.45 10.41 -17.19
CA LYS A 416 -6.21 10.24 -16.41
C LYS A 416 -5.42 9.02 -16.91
N GLN A 417 -6.07 7.88 -17.12
CA GLN A 417 -5.42 6.70 -17.68
C GLN A 417 -4.84 6.93 -19.08
N LEU A 418 -5.58 7.65 -19.94
CA LEU A 418 -5.08 7.99 -21.27
C LEU A 418 -3.81 8.85 -21.21
N ARG A 419 -3.76 9.85 -20.31
CA ARG A 419 -2.55 10.66 -20.11
C ARG A 419 -1.38 9.83 -19.64
N ALA A 420 -1.57 8.99 -18.63
CA ALA A 420 -0.52 8.07 -18.14
C ALA A 420 0.02 7.16 -19.26
N SER A 421 -0.84 6.69 -20.17
CA SER A 421 -0.42 5.89 -21.33
C SER A 421 0.39 6.68 -22.37
N ILE A 422 0.06 7.97 -22.57
CA ILE A 422 0.79 8.85 -23.48
C ILE A 422 2.17 9.16 -22.90
N ASP A 423 2.25 9.47 -21.61
CA ASP A 423 3.50 9.80 -20.94
C ASP A 423 4.45 8.58 -20.92
N LYS A 424 3.91 7.37 -20.67
CA LYS A 424 4.69 6.13 -20.75
C LYS A 424 5.23 5.86 -22.17
N ASN A 425 4.46 6.17 -23.21
CA ASN A 425 4.91 6.00 -24.59
C ASN A 425 5.91 7.09 -24.99
N ALA A 426 5.76 8.32 -24.51
CA ALA A 426 6.70 9.41 -24.75
C ALA A 426 8.07 9.13 -24.10
N ALA A 427 8.10 8.53 -22.92
CA ALA A 427 9.33 8.12 -22.24
C ALA A 427 10.07 6.98 -22.96
N LEU A 428 9.36 6.15 -23.74
CA LEU A 428 9.98 5.08 -24.55
C LEU A 428 10.52 5.56 -25.89
N GLU A 429 10.12 6.75 -26.34
CA GLU A 429 10.64 7.42 -27.55
C GLU A 429 11.77 8.41 -27.22
N GLU A 430 12.57 8.15 -26.17
CA GLU A 430 13.85 8.86 -26.07
C GLU A 430 14.63 8.69 -27.38
N PRO A 431 15.16 9.79 -27.95
CA PRO A 431 15.82 9.75 -29.23
C PRO A 431 16.99 8.80 -29.11
N ARG A 432 16.86 7.64 -29.76
CA ARG A 432 17.94 6.69 -29.98
C ARG A 432 19.06 7.50 -30.61
N GLU A 433 20.02 7.92 -29.79
CA GLU A 433 21.19 8.64 -30.26
C GLU A 433 21.85 7.71 -31.26
N GLU A 434 21.68 8.02 -32.54
CA GLU A 434 22.40 7.38 -33.61
C GLU A 434 23.87 7.66 -33.31
N ASN A 435 24.51 6.67 -32.70
CA ASN A 435 25.94 6.58 -32.54
C ASN A 435 26.55 6.49 -33.94
N ILE A 436 26.65 7.64 -34.60
CA ILE A 436 27.41 7.83 -35.83
C ILE A 436 28.88 7.72 -35.40
N VAL A 437 29.37 6.49 -35.38
CA VAL A 437 30.80 6.18 -35.30
C VAL A 437 31.45 6.83 -36.52
N SER A 438 31.98 8.03 -36.32
CA SER A 438 32.86 8.72 -37.25
C SER A 438 34.14 7.91 -37.36
N TYR A 439 34.24 7.06 -38.39
CA TYR A 439 35.52 6.45 -38.79
C TYR A 439 36.46 7.58 -39.20
N ARG A 440 37.35 7.95 -38.28
CA ARG A 440 38.49 8.80 -38.55
C ARG A 440 39.51 7.94 -39.31
N ASP A 441 39.59 8.15 -40.61
CA ASP A 441 40.66 7.61 -41.47
C ASP A 441 42.02 8.03 -40.89
N GLU A 442 42.75 7.07 -40.32
CA GLU A 442 44.18 7.22 -40.05
C GLU A 442 44.97 7.07 -41.37
N PRO A 443 45.90 7.98 -41.68
CA PRO A 443 46.76 7.83 -42.84
C PRO A 443 47.80 6.74 -42.58
N ALA A 444 47.79 5.71 -43.42
CA ALA A 444 48.82 4.69 -43.48
C ALA A 444 50.19 5.31 -43.84
N ASP A 445 51.09 5.38 -42.86
CA ASP A 445 52.52 5.56 -43.07
C ASP A 445 53.21 4.21 -42.91
N ASP A 446 53.44 3.54 -44.03
CA ASP A 446 54.30 2.37 -44.08
C ASP A 446 55.18 2.44 -45.33
N THR A 447 56.35 3.07 -45.18
CA THR A 447 57.45 2.95 -46.14
C THR A 447 58.61 2.18 -45.52
N PRO A 448 58.96 0.99 -46.04
CA PRO A 448 60.12 0.25 -45.57
C PRO A 448 61.40 0.83 -46.19
N LYS A 449 62.37 1.22 -45.36
CA LYS A 449 63.73 1.52 -45.79
C LYS A 449 64.47 0.22 -46.14
N ILE A 450 64.84 0.07 -47.40
CA ILE A 450 65.83 -0.89 -47.88
C ILE A 450 67.17 -0.17 -48.00
N VAL A 451 68.18 -0.73 -47.31
CA VAL A 451 69.65 -0.64 -47.42
C VAL A 451 70.28 0.65 -47.92
#